data_AF-A0A521SHK6-F1
#
_entry.id   AF-A0A521SHK6-F1
#
_cell.length_a   1.000
_cell.length_b   1.000
_cell.length_c   1.000
_cell.angle_alpha   90.00
_cell.angle_beta   90.00
_cell.angle_gamma   90.00
#
_symmetry.space_group_name_H-M   'P 1'
#
loop_
_entity.id
_entity.type
_entity.pdbx_description
1 polymer ?
#
loop_
_entity_poly.entity_id
_entity_poly.type
_entity_poly.pdbx_seq_one_letter_code
_entity_poly.pdbx_strand_id
1 'polypeptide(L)'
;AEIEARSPLSKPLDVLAQHIVTSALADGFVPDQLFAEISSAYSYRNLSRSEFDWALSFVRDGSGTLKAYPQYCKINLQGDRYVVTDRKIELRHRQNLGTIVSDASMLIKLGRGKTLGTIEESFLAKMKKGESFLFGGRWLELIAIRDLTAYVRLAKKSYGHVSVWSGTSLPWSPILSSRLREICGFIAEGHAIERQSIAELHSLETIIDSQADISAWPHSDETLIEFVQSREGTHIFLYPFEGKQTHEGLGLLVTTRLNRLKPMSCIVAVNDYGLEIVCSKTIEPREIDWQMILSIQDWQKDVEGGLNTVELEKRQFRAIARIAGLVLQNVPGASKSTRQIQTSSSLLYDVFARFDPSNLLLRQAHNEVMEGHFDKERLERTINRIRDGRKKVKMLEMFSPLGFPLFLERTSVRLSSETAGDRLERAKEEWQKAFQQKYGDKSLPSTGAKRSTGTKRKR
;
A
#
# COMPACT_ATOMS: atom_id res chain seq x y z
N ALA A 1 2.05 -17.02 23.89
CA ALA A 1 1.30 -16.06 23.06
C ALA A 1 2.01 -15.97 21.72
N GLU A 2 1.31 -16.21 20.61
CA GLU A 2 1.82 -15.90 19.27
C GLU A 2 1.73 -14.38 19.10
N ILE A 3 2.87 -13.70 18.97
CA ILE A 3 2.97 -12.23 18.86
C ILE A 3 3.61 -11.90 17.52
N GLU A 4 3.20 -10.80 16.87
CA GLU A 4 3.78 -10.40 15.59
C GLU A 4 5.28 -10.16 15.68
N ALA A 5 6.03 -10.76 14.75
CA ALA A 5 7.42 -10.41 14.53
C ALA A 5 7.52 -9.00 13.92
N ARG A 6 8.47 -8.20 14.40
CA ARG A 6 8.89 -6.96 13.75
C ARG A 6 10.27 -7.12 13.17
N SER A 7 10.36 -7.07 11.84
CA SER A 7 11.63 -7.07 11.13
C SER A 7 12.16 -5.63 11.02
N PRO A 8 13.36 -5.33 11.55
CA PRO A 8 13.96 -4.01 11.35
C PRO A 8 14.46 -3.88 9.91
N LEU A 9 14.47 -2.65 9.40
CA LEU A 9 15.02 -2.36 8.07
C LEU A 9 16.50 -2.76 8.00
N SER A 10 16.90 -3.30 6.85
CA SER A 10 18.27 -3.70 6.55
C SER A 10 18.99 -2.56 5.82
N LYS A 11 20.08 -2.07 6.41
CA LYS A 11 20.96 -1.03 5.87
C LYS A 11 20.25 0.27 5.44
N PRO A 12 19.49 0.95 6.32
CA PRO A 12 18.94 2.28 5.97
C PRO A 12 20.09 3.29 5.81
N LEU A 13 20.47 3.58 4.56
CA LEU A 13 21.65 4.38 4.23
C LEU A 13 21.46 5.88 4.49
N ASP A 14 20.22 6.36 4.47
CA ASP A 14 19.87 7.70 4.95
C ASP A 14 20.17 7.90 6.44
N VAL A 15 19.81 6.92 7.28
CA VAL A 15 20.10 6.90 8.72
C VAL A 15 21.61 6.77 8.93
N LEU A 16 22.30 5.96 8.12
CA LEU A 16 23.76 5.86 8.13
C LEU A 16 24.41 7.22 7.81
N ALA A 17 23.98 7.88 6.73
CA ALA A 17 24.49 9.19 6.34
C ALA A 17 24.26 10.23 7.46
N GLN A 18 23.07 10.23 8.07
CA GLN A 18 22.79 11.08 9.22
C GLN A 18 23.73 10.77 10.40
N HIS A 19 23.94 9.50 10.71
CA HIS A 19 24.77 9.05 11.82
C HIS A 19 26.27 9.36 11.61
N ILE A 20 26.78 9.26 10.39
CA ILE A 20 28.15 9.67 10.06
C ILE A 20 28.36 11.16 10.35
N VAL A 21 27.41 12.02 9.96
CA VAL A 21 27.48 13.46 10.25
C VAL A 21 27.38 13.72 11.75
N THR A 22 26.50 13.00 12.46
CA THR A 22 26.42 13.08 13.94
C THR A 22 27.74 12.70 14.59
N SER A 23 28.41 11.64 14.12
CA SER A 23 29.71 11.20 14.64
C SER A 23 30.80 12.23 14.39
N ALA A 24 30.79 12.89 13.23
CA ALA A 24 31.72 13.98 12.91
C ALA A 24 31.49 15.26 13.75
N LEU A 25 30.30 15.42 14.35
CA LEU A 25 29.97 16.55 15.23
C LEU A 25 30.40 16.35 16.69
N ALA A 26 30.72 15.13 17.08
CA ALA A 26 31.32 14.83 18.37
C ALA A 26 32.83 15.15 18.30
N ASP A 27 33.70 14.22 18.70
CA ASP A 27 35.17 14.40 18.66
C ASP A 27 35.77 13.99 17.29
N GLY A 28 34.94 13.93 16.25
CA GLY A 28 35.27 13.33 14.97
C GLY A 28 35.45 11.81 15.02
N PHE A 29 35.76 11.19 13.88
CA PHE A 29 35.94 9.74 13.80
C PHE A 29 37.00 9.31 12.78
N VAL A 30 37.59 8.13 13.01
CA VAL A 30 38.42 7.41 12.02
C VAL A 30 37.53 6.42 11.26
N PRO A 31 37.55 6.38 9.92
CA PRO A 31 36.62 5.58 9.11
C PRO A 31 36.54 4.10 9.49
N ASP A 32 37.68 3.44 9.69
CA ASP A 32 37.72 2.00 9.97
C ASP A 32 37.11 1.66 11.33
N GLN A 33 37.31 2.53 12.32
CA GLN A 33 36.74 2.37 13.66
C GLN A 33 35.22 2.55 13.63
N LEU A 34 34.74 3.61 12.95
CA LEU A 34 33.31 3.86 12.81
C LEU A 34 32.61 2.74 12.02
N PHE A 35 33.24 2.21 10.97
CA PHE A 35 32.70 1.07 10.22
C PHE A 35 32.55 -0.17 11.10
N ALA A 36 33.54 -0.49 11.92
CA ALA A 36 33.49 -1.62 12.85
C ALA A 36 32.37 -1.47 13.88
N GLU A 37 32.21 -0.27 14.45
CA GLU A 37 31.12 0.03 15.38
C GLU A 37 29.75 -0.13 14.72
N ILE A 38 29.54 0.51 13.55
CA ILE A 38 28.26 0.47 12.83
C ILE A 38 27.89 -0.95 12.43
N SER A 39 28.86 -1.73 11.96
CA SER A 39 28.63 -3.12 11.54
C SER A 39 28.22 -4.04 12.70
N SER A 40 28.43 -3.64 13.96
CA SER A 40 27.93 -4.39 15.12
C SER A 40 26.42 -4.23 15.34
N ALA A 41 25.82 -3.17 14.81
CA ALA A 41 24.38 -2.92 14.95
C ALA A 41 23.56 -3.85 14.05
N TYR A 42 22.45 -4.38 14.55
CA TYR A 42 21.64 -5.38 13.85
C TYR A 42 21.28 -4.98 12.42
N SER A 43 20.76 -3.76 12.19
CA SER A 43 20.38 -3.28 10.85
C SER A 43 21.56 -3.15 9.87
N TYR A 44 22.79 -3.07 10.35
CA TYR A 44 24.00 -2.88 9.53
C TYR A 44 24.96 -4.08 9.57
N ARG A 45 24.58 -5.20 10.21
CA ARG A 45 25.40 -6.43 10.30
C ARG A 45 25.90 -6.99 8.96
N ASN A 46 25.18 -6.71 7.89
CA ASN A 46 25.51 -7.12 6.52
C ASN A 46 26.05 -5.97 5.66
N LEU A 47 26.31 -4.79 6.24
CA LEU A 47 26.81 -3.61 5.54
C LEU A 47 28.19 -3.91 4.96
N SER A 48 28.34 -3.76 3.66
CA SER A 48 29.63 -3.92 2.99
C SER A 48 30.49 -2.68 3.19
N ARG A 49 31.81 -2.86 3.13
CA ARG A 49 32.75 -1.75 3.17
C ARG A 49 32.49 -0.74 2.04
N SER A 50 32.15 -1.21 0.84
CA SER A 50 31.80 -0.35 -0.30
C SER A 50 30.57 0.52 -0.06
N GLU A 51 29.53 -0.01 0.61
CA GLU A 51 28.32 0.76 0.95
C GLU A 51 28.64 1.83 2.00
N PHE A 52 29.50 1.51 2.98
CA PHE A 52 29.97 2.48 3.97
C PHE A 52 30.82 3.58 3.32
N ASP A 53 31.79 3.22 2.47
CA ASP A 53 32.64 4.19 1.78
C ASP A 53 31.82 5.09 0.84
N TRP A 54 30.78 4.53 0.20
CA TRP A 54 29.81 5.32 -0.55
C TRP A 54 29.09 6.34 0.35
N ALA A 55 28.59 5.93 1.51
CA ALA A 55 27.89 6.82 2.45
C ALA A 55 28.83 7.91 3.00
N LEU A 56 30.08 7.56 3.30
CA LEU A 56 31.12 8.49 3.72
C LEU A 56 31.43 9.52 2.62
N SER A 57 31.64 9.06 1.38
CA SER A 57 31.86 9.97 0.24
C SER A 57 30.63 10.84 -0.05
N PHE A 58 29.43 10.31 0.17
CA PHE A 58 28.18 11.02 -0.01
C PHE A 58 28.05 12.19 0.97
N VAL A 59 28.39 12.01 2.25
CA VAL A 59 28.34 13.13 3.22
C VAL A 59 29.54 14.06 3.12
N ARG A 60 30.69 13.58 2.63
CA ARG A 60 31.89 14.40 2.43
C ARG A 60 31.75 15.34 1.24
N ASP A 61 31.33 14.82 0.10
CA ASP A 61 31.35 15.53 -1.19
C ASP A 61 29.97 15.59 -1.89
N GLY A 62 28.88 15.16 -1.24
CA GLY A 62 27.55 15.07 -1.86
C GLY A 62 27.36 13.90 -2.84
N SER A 63 28.38 13.04 -3.03
CA SER A 63 28.55 12.08 -4.15
C SER A 63 28.65 12.78 -5.53
N GLY A 64 29.17 12.08 -6.55
CA GLY A 64 29.67 12.66 -7.80
C GLY A 64 28.78 13.72 -8.46
N THR A 65 27.45 13.59 -8.36
CA THR A 65 26.46 14.51 -8.93
C THR A 65 26.29 15.83 -8.16
N LEU A 66 26.54 15.85 -6.84
CA LEU A 66 26.34 17.04 -6.00
C LEU A 66 27.63 17.73 -5.56
N LYS A 67 28.80 17.26 -6.02
CA LYS A 67 30.12 17.78 -5.64
C LYS A 67 30.32 19.27 -5.89
N ALA A 68 29.61 19.83 -6.86
CA ALA A 68 29.67 21.27 -7.18
C ALA A 68 28.91 22.16 -6.19
N TYR A 69 28.21 21.59 -5.21
CA TYR A 69 27.29 22.30 -4.32
C TYR A 69 27.76 22.19 -2.86
N PRO A 70 28.44 23.22 -2.33
CA PRO A 70 29.07 23.17 -1.00
C PRO A 70 28.13 22.81 0.15
N GLN A 71 26.82 23.09 0.02
CA GLN A 71 25.83 22.76 1.06
C GLN A 71 25.64 21.25 1.30
N TYR A 72 26.08 20.39 0.38
CA TYR A 72 26.03 18.92 0.53
C TYR A 72 27.35 18.32 1.02
N CYS A 73 28.42 19.12 1.13
CA CYS A 73 29.70 18.73 1.70
C CYS A 73 29.70 19.00 3.22
N LYS A 74 29.45 17.97 4.02
CA LYS A 74 29.13 18.12 5.46
C LYS A 74 30.31 17.90 6.38
N ILE A 75 31.27 17.09 5.99
CA ILE A 75 32.43 16.68 6.81
C ILE A 75 33.73 16.93 6.07
N ASN A 76 34.80 17.21 6.81
CA ASN A 76 36.15 17.43 6.31
C ASN A 76 37.15 16.55 7.05
N LEU A 77 38.22 16.15 6.38
CA LEU A 77 39.31 15.41 7.01
C LEU A 77 40.25 16.40 7.71
N GLN A 78 40.50 16.20 9.00
CA GLN A 78 41.52 16.91 9.79
C GLN A 78 42.41 15.89 10.48
N GLY A 79 43.68 15.83 10.04
CA GLY A 79 44.58 14.75 10.45
C GLY A 79 44.06 13.41 9.94
N ASP A 80 43.81 12.48 10.86
CA ASP A 80 43.25 11.15 10.61
C ASP A 80 41.73 11.07 10.84
N ARG A 81 41.09 12.18 11.23
CA ARG A 81 39.69 12.22 11.66
C ARG A 81 38.80 13.04 10.74
N TYR A 82 37.60 12.54 10.49
CA TYR A 82 36.53 13.32 9.88
C TYR A 82 35.78 14.13 10.93
N VAL A 83 35.65 15.44 10.69
CA VAL A 83 35.00 16.41 11.57
C VAL A 83 34.07 17.34 10.79
N VAL A 84 33.06 17.91 11.44
CA VAL A 84 32.30 19.05 10.87
C VAL A 84 32.98 20.34 11.29
N THR A 85 33.37 21.16 10.32
CA THR A 85 34.07 22.44 10.57
C THR A 85 33.17 23.66 10.40
N ASP A 86 32.05 23.53 9.69
CA ASP A 86 31.11 24.63 9.44
C ASP A 86 29.99 24.65 10.47
N ARG A 87 29.95 25.71 11.30
CA ARG A 87 28.93 25.95 12.31
C ARG A 87 27.50 26.01 11.74
N LYS A 88 27.32 26.41 10.48
CA LYS A 88 26.00 26.40 9.82
C LYS A 88 25.54 24.98 9.57
N ILE A 89 26.44 24.07 9.20
CA ILE A 89 26.14 22.65 8.97
C ILE A 89 25.79 21.98 10.31
N GLU A 90 26.57 22.24 11.37
CA GLU A 90 26.26 21.80 12.73
C GLU A 90 24.83 22.19 13.15
N LEU A 91 24.51 23.49 13.11
CA LEU A 91 23.22 23.98 13.58
C LEU A 91 22.05 23.37 12.79
N ARG A 92 22.20 23.27 11.46
CA ARG A 92 21.19 22.66 10.60
C ARG A 92 21.01 21.18 10.91
N HIS A 93 22.09 20.43 11.08
CA HIS A 93 22.02 19.00 11.40
C HIS A 93 21.29 18.78 12.72
N ARG A 94 21.65 19.51 13.78
CA ARG A 94 21.01 19.41 15.10
C ARG A 94 19.51 19.72 15.08
N GLN A 95 19.06 20.64 14.24
CA GLN A 95 17.64 21.04 14.12
C GLN A 95 16.79 20.09 13.29
N ASN A 96 17.43 19.23 12.50
CA ASN A 96 16.77 18.33 11.56
C ASN A 96 17.06 16.85 11.87
N LEU A 97 17.78 16.57 12.97
CA LEU A 97 18.11 15.23 13.41
C LEU A 97 16.83 14.46 13.75
N GLY A 98 16.67 13.29 13.14
CA GLY A 98 15.57 12.38 13.43
C GLY A 98 15.16 11.55 12.21
N THR A 99 14.27 10.59 12.44
CA THR A 99 13.76 9.69 11.40
C THR A 99 12.25 9.77 11.21
N ILE A 100 11.54 10.49 12.08
CA ILE A 100 10.08 10.63 12.02
C ILE A 100 9.72 11.63 10.93
N VAL A 101 8.96 11.18 9.94
CA VAL A 101 8.43 12.00 8.86
C VAL A 101 6.90 11.99 8.90
N SER A 102 6.29 13.14 8.62
CA SER A 102 4.83 13.29 8.57
C SER A 102 4.28 12.94 7.19
N ASP A 103 3.10 12.33 7.15
CA ASP A 103 2.32 12.18 5.92
C ASP A 103 1.98 13.55 5.30
N ALA A 104 2.02 13.61 3.97
CA ALA A 104 1.71 14.82 3.23
C ALA A 104 0.34 14.71 2.57
N SER A 105 -0.36 15.85 2.52
CA SER A 105 -1.52 16.03 1.66
C SER A 105 -1.09 16.71 0.36
N MET A 106 -1.79 16.40 -0.72
CA MET A 106 -1.61 17.01 -2.03
C MET A 106 -2.78 17.94 -2.36
N LEU A 107 -2.50 19.05 -3.03
CA LEU A 107 -3.51 19.93 -3.61
C LEU A 107 -4.04 19.36 -4.91
N ILE A 108 -5.35 19.41 -5.12
CA ILE A 108 -5.97 19.05 -6.39
C ILE A 108 -6.30 20.32 -7.17
N LYS A 109 -5.81 20.44 -8.41
CA LYS A 109 -6.07 21.57 -9.30
C LYS A 109 -6.65 21.14 -10.63
N LEU A 110 -7.72 21.80 -11.07
CA LEU A 110 -8.31 21.58 -12.38
C LEU A 110 -7.46 22.29 -13.46
N GLY A 111 -6.63 21.54 -14.17
CA GLY A 111 -5.62 22.10 -15.08
C GLY A 111 -4.75 23.15 -14.38
N ARG A 112 -4.44 24.27 -15.05
CA ARG A 112 -3.76 25.42 -14.42
C ARG A 112 -4.70 26.33 -13.60
N GLY A 113 -5.96 25.94 -13.44
CA GLY A 113 -7.01 26.77 -12.85
C GLY A 113 -7.27 26.50 -11.37
N LYS A 114 -8.56 26.39 -11.03
CA LYS A 114 -9.09 26.36 -9.65
C LYS A 114 -8.56 25.18 -8.82
N THR A 115 -8.17 25.47 -7.58
CA THR A 115 -7.92 24.46 -6.54
C THR A 115 -9.25 23.88 -6.06
N LEU A 116 -9.40 22.57 -6.14
CA LEU A 116 -10.62 21.86 -5.75
C LEU A 116 -10.60 21.43 -4.27
N GLY A 117 -9.42 21.17 -3.71
CA GLY A 117 -9.24 20.77 -2.32
C GLY A 117 -7.91 20.04 -2.11
N THR A 118 -7.84 19.23 -1.06
CA THR A 118 -6.68 18.39 -0.73
C THR A 118 -7.06 16.92 -0.60
N ILE A 119 -6.10 16.03 -0.85
CA ILE A 119 -6.24 14.58 -0.72
C ILE A 119 -4.94 13.96 -0.19
N GLU A 120 -5.00 12.78 0.44
CA GLU A 120 -3.79 12.05 0.84
C GLU A 120 -2.90 11.75 -0.36
N GLU A 121 -1.60 12.03 -0.22
CA GLU A 121 -0.60 11.73 -1.26
C GLU A 121 -0.53 10.23 -1.57
N SER A 122 -0.64 9.39 -0.54
CA SER A 122 -0.56 7.93 -0.63
C SER A 122 -1.55 7.34 -1.65
N PHE A 123 -2.71 7.98 -1.83
CA PHE A 123 -3.72 7.56 -2.80
C PHE A 123 -3.31 7.92 -4.23
N LEU A 124 -2.97 9.19 -4.47
CA LEU A 124 -2.64 9.68 -5.81
C LEU A 124 -1.29 9.17 -6.32
N ALA A 125 -0.33 8.90 -5.44
CA ALA A 125 0.99 8.41 -5.80
C ALA A 125 0.94 7.02 -6.45
N LYS A 126 -0.06 6.19 -6.14
CA LYS A 126 -0.25 4.87 -6.76
C LYS A 126 -0.86 4.97 -8.18
N MET A 127 -1.58 6.06 -8.47
CA MET A 127 -2.33 6.21 -9.71
C MET A 127 -1.44 6.56 -10.90
N LYS A 128 -1.76 6.02 -12.06
CA LYS A 128 -1.15 6.38 -13.34
C LYS A 128 -1.82 7.59 -13.98
N LYS A 129 -1.07 8.27 -14.83
CA LYS A 129 -1.60 9.32 -15.70
C LYS A 129 -2.71 8.76 -16.59
N GLY A 130 -3.84 9.46 -16.63
CA GLY A 130 -5.02 9.09 -17.41
C GLY A 130 -6.03 8.25 -16.62
N GLU A 131 -5.68 7.78 -15.42
CA GLU A 131 -6.65 7.12 -14.54
C GLU A 131 -7.58 8.13 -13.90
N SER A 132 -8.83 7.70 -13.73
CA SER A 132 -9.87 8.50 -13.09
C SER A 132 -10.00 8.15 -11.62
N PHE A 133 -10.37 9.13 -10.80
CA PHE A 133 -10.75 8.92 -9.42
C PHE A 133 -11.92 9.81 -9.04
N LEU A 134 -12.66 9.41 -7.99
CA LEU A 134 -13.75 10.22 -7.47
C LEU A 134 -13.22 11.22 -6.42
N PHE A 135 -13.50 12.50 -6.61
CA PHE A 135 -13.20 13.55 -5.63
C PHE A 135 -14.32 14.58 -5.56
N GLY A 136 -14.83 14.84 -4.35
CA GLY A 136 -15.93 15.80 -4.15
C GLY A 136 -17.16 15.50 -5.01
N GLY A 137 -17.46 14.22 -5.26
CA GLY A 137 -18.59 13.77 -6.08
C GLY A 137 -18.39 13.88 -7.59
N ARG A 138 -17.18 14.21 -8.05
CA ARG A 138 -16.85 14.34 -9.47
C ARG A 138 -15.77 13.34 -9.85
N TRP A 139 -15.94 12.69 -10.99
CA TRP A 139 -14.89 11.88 -11.57
C TRP A 139 -13.86 12.79 -12.22
N LEU A 140 -12.62 12.70 -11.74
CA LEU A 140 -11.48 13.49 -12.19
C LEU A 140 -10.43 12.57 -12.77
N GLU A 141 -9.85 12.94 -13.90
CA GLU A 141 -8.76 12.21 -14.54
C GLU A 141 -7.43 12.86 -14.18
N LEU A 142 -6.48 12.05 -13.69
CA LEU A 142 -5.14 12.50 -13.32
C LEU A 142 -4.31 12.82 -14.57
N ILE A 143 -3.86 14.07 -14.71
CA ILE A 143 -3.03 14.52 -15.84
C ILE A 143 -1.55 14.47 -15.48
N ALA A 144 -1.20 14.96 -14.29
CA ALA A 144 0.17 15.03 -13.82
C ALA A 144 0.22 15.29 -12.31
N ILE A 145 1.31 14.86 -11.67
CA ILE A 145 1.67 15.23 -10.31
C ILE A 145 2.94 16.09 -10.38
N ARG A 146 2.94 17.25 -9.71
CA ARG A 146 4.14 18.10 -9.52
C ARG A 146 4.07 18.80 -8.18
N ASP A 147 5.14 18.74 -7.39
CA ASP A 147 5.31 19.49 -6.14
C ASP A 147 4.07 19.44 -5.20
N LEU A 148 3.67 18.22 -4.78
CA LEU A 148 2.48 17.99 -3.96
C LEU A 148 1.18 18.55 -4.55
N THR A 149 1.12 18.74 -5.87
CA THR A 149 -0.07 19.19 -6.59
C THR A 149 -0.45 18.17 -7.67
N ALA A 150 -1.66 17.64 -7.60
CA ALA A 150 -2.27 16.83 -8.63
C ALA A 150 -3.04 17.72 -9.60
N TYR A 151 -2.62 17.72 -10.86
CA TYR A 151 -3.30 18.38 -11.96
C TYR A 151 -4.30 17.41 -12.59
N VAL A 152 -5.55 17.82 -12.67
CA VAL A 152 -6.66 16.96 -13.10
C VAL A 152 -7.55 17.64 -14.13
N ARG A 153 -8.35 16.85 -14.85
CA ARG A 153 -9.50 17.33 -15.66
C ARG A 153 -10.75 16.55 -15.28
N LEU A 154 -11.92 17.01 -15.74
CA LEU A 154 -13.14 16.22 -15.64
C LEU A 154 -12.98 14.94 -16.48
N ALA A 155 -13.25 13.79 -15.87
CA ALA A 155 -13.21 12.51 -16.55
C ALA A 155 -14.40 12.37 -17.51
N LYS A 156 -14.17 11.75 -18.67
CA LYS A 156 -15.25 11.42 -19.61
C LYS A 156 -16.08 10.21 -19.19
N LYS A 157 -15.54 9.36 -18.31
CA LYS A 157 -16.15 8.12 -17.84
C LYS A 157 -16.30 8.14 -16.33
N SER A 158 -17.40 7.59 -15.84
CA SER A 158 -17.74 7.51 -14.41
C SER A 158 -17.22 6.20 -13.78
N TYR A 159 -15.94 5.90 -13.98
CA TYR A 159 -15.29 4.67 -13.53
C TYR A 159 -13.82 4.94 -13.20
N GLY A 160 -13.31 4.34 -12.12
CA GLY A 160 -11.92 4.53 -11.69
C GLY A 160 -11.71 4.29 -10.19
N HIS A 161 -10.57 4.75 -9.68
CA HIS A 161 -10.15 4.55 -8.30
C HIS A 161 -10.97 5.37 -7.31
N VAL A 162 -11.06 4.87 -6.08
CA VAL A 162 -11.70 5.57 -4.98
C VAL A 162 -10.68 5.85 -3.90
N SER A 163 -10.65 7.09 -3.43
CA SER A 163 -9.89 7.49 -2.25
C SER A 163 -10.48 6.85 -0.99
N VAL A 164 -9.81 5.84 -0.45
CA VAL A 164 -10.05 5.34 0.90
C VAL A 164 -9.06 6.02 1.83
N TRP A 165 -9.56 6.74 2.84
CA TRP A 165 -8.73 7.37 3.85
C TRP A 165 -8.05 6.29 4.68
N SER A 166 -6.72 6.25 4.64
CA SER A 166 -5.94 5.14 5.20
C SER A 166 -5.78 5.19 6.72
N GLY A 167 -6.23 6.27 7.38
CA GLY A 167 -5.89 6.61 8.76
C GLY A 167 -6.48 5.75 9.89
N THR A 168 -7.27 4.69 9.63
CA THR A 168 -7.97 3.97 10.72
C THR A 168 -7.95 2.44 10.66
N SER A 169 -7.38 1.81 9.63
CA SER A 169 -7.40 0.33 9.53
C SER A 169 -6.03 -0.27 9.85
N LEU A 170 -5.95 -1.04 10.95
CA LEU A 170 -4.80 -1.90 11.22
C LEU A 170 -4.86 -3.09 10.24
N PRO A 171 -3.83 -3.31 9.41
CA PRO A 171 -3.82 -4.45 8.50
C PRO A 171 -3.79 -5.77 9.31
N TRP A 172 -4.47 -6.80 8.81
CA TRP A 172 -4.43 -8.12 9.46
C TRP A 172 -3.00 -8.65 9.53
N SER A 173 -2.58 -9.04 10.73
CA SER A 173 -1.27 -9.66 10.92
C SER A 173 -1.21 -11.05 10.28
N PRO A 174 -0.01 -11.55 9.93
CA PRO A 174 0.14 -12.90 9.37
C PRO A 174 -0.43 -14.00 10.27
N ILE A 175 -0.33 -13.83 11.60
CA ILE A 175 -0.87 -14.77 12.59
C ILE A 175 -2.40 -14.75 12.53
N LEU A 176 -3.02 -13.57 12.57
CA LEU A 176 -4.47 -13.43 12.44
C LEU A 176 -4.99 -14.03 11.13
N SER A 177 -4.30 -13.77 10.02
CA SER A 177 -4.57 -14.36 8.71
C SER A 177 -4.56 -15.90 8.74
N SER A 178 -3.56 -16.51 9.37
CA SER A 178 -3.49 -17.98 9.50
C SER A 178 -4.66 -18.53 10.31
N ARG A 179 -4.97 -17.90 11.46
CA ARG A 179 -6.08 -18.32 12.32
C ARG A 179 -7.43 -18.20 11.63
N LEU A 180 -7.64 -17.17 10.83
CA LEU A 180 -8.87 -17.01 10.05
C LEU A 180 -9.01 -18.08 8.97
N ARG A 181 -7.91 -18.51 8.33
CA ARG A 181 -7.94 -19.66 7.41
C ARG A 181 -8.26 -20.98 8.11
N GLU A 182 -7.72 -21.20 9.31
CA GLU A 182 -8.06 -22.36 10.15
C GLU A 182 -9.55 -22.36 10.49
N ILE A 183 -10.11 -21.22 10.88
CA ILE A 183 -11.56 -21.06 11.14
C ILE A 183 -12.38 -21.33 9.87
N CYS A 184 -11.96 -20.83 8.71
CA CYS A 184 -12.63 -21.14 7.44
C CYS A 184 -12.59 -22.64 7.12
N GLY A 185 -11.45 -23.30 7.36
CA GLY A 185 -11.32 -24.74 7.20
C GLY A 185 -12.22 -25.54 8.13
N PHE A 186 -12.28 -25.15 9.40
CA PHE A 186 -13.20 -25.71 10.38
C PHE A 186 -14.68 -25.57 9.96
N ILE A 187 -15.05 -24.42 9.37
CA ILE A 187 -16.39 -24.22 8.80
C ILE A 187 -16.61 -25.14 7.60
N ALA A 188 -15.62 -25.26 6.69
CA ALA A 188 -15.70 -26.07 5.48
C ALA A 188 -15.85 -27.57 5.76
N GLU A 189 -15.31 -28.06 6.88
CA GLU A 189 -15.44 -29.45 7.33
C GLU A 189 -16.84 -29.83 7.84
N GLY A 190 -17.72 -28.85 8.09
CA GLY A 190 -19.12 -29.10 8.39
C GLY A 190 -19.44 -29.40 9.86
N HIS A 191 -18.58 -28.98 10.80
CA HIS A 191 -18.73 -29.18 12.25
C HIS A 191 -19.88 -28.36 12.87
N ALA A 192 -21.13 -28.62 12.47
CA ALA A 192 -22.31 -27.83 12.85
C ALA A 192 -22.52 -27.69 14.37
N ILE A 193 -22.39 -28.79 15.12
CA ILE A 193 -22.61 -28.80 16.57
C ILE A 193 -21.54 -27.98 17.30
N GLU A 194 -20.28 -28.15 16.91
CA GLU A 194 -19.15 -27.45 17.52
C GLU A 194 -19.17 -25.95 17.16
N ARG A 195 -19.60 -25.59 15.94
CA ARG A 195 -19.85 -24.19 15.55
C ARG A 195 -20.86 -23.50 16.45
N GLN A 196 -21.95 -24.17 16.83
CA GLN A 196 -22.97 -23.62 17.72
C GLN A 196 -22.47 -23.40 19.15
N SER A 197 -21.43 -24.12 19.57
CA SER A 197 -20.82 -23.94 20.89
C SER A 197 -19.88 -22.73 20.99
N ILE A 198 -19.44 -22.18 19.84
CA ILE A 198 -18.55 -21.02 19.76
C ILE A 198 -19.41 -19.78 19.49
N ALA A 199 -19.48 -18.86 20.47
CA ALA A 199 -20.39 -17.71 20.44
C ALA A 199 -20.24 -16.84 19.18
N GLU A 200 -18.99 -16.59 18.75
CA GLU A 200 -18.68 -15.81 17.56
C GLU A 200 -19.18 -16.51 16.28
N LEU A 201 -18.98 -17.83 16.15
CA LEU A 201 -19.42 -18.58 14.97
C LEU A 201 -20.93 -18.76 14.93
N HIS A 202 -21.56 -19.01 16.07
CA HIS A 202 -23.01 -19.05 16.20
C HIS A 202 -23.64 -17.72 15.76
N SER A 203 -23.04 -16.58 16.11
CA SER A 203 -23.53 -15.26 15.68
C SER A 203 -23.46 -15.04 14.15
N LEU A 204 -22.64 -15.83 13.45
CA LEU A 204 -22.42 -15.77 12.01
C LEU A 204 -23.10 -16.92 11.24
N GLU A 205 -23.82 -17.82 11.91
CA GLU A 205 -24.36 -19.06 11.33
C GLU A 205 -25.14 -18.80 10.04
N THR A 206 -25.98 -17.78 10.01
CA THR A 206 -26.77 -17.46 8.81
C THR A 206 -25.91 -17.00 7.62
N ILE A 207 -24.83 -16.26 7.89
CA ILE A 207 -23.88 -15.85 6.83
C ILE A 207 -23.11 -17.08 6.35
N ILE A 208 -22.72 -17.94 7.27
CA ILE A 208 -22.01 -19.19 6.99
C ILE A 208 -22.83 -20.10 6.09
N ASP A 209 -24.10 -20.32 6.43
CA ASP A 209 -25.00 -21.20 5.67
C ASP A 209 -25.35 -20.59 4.32
N SER A 210 -25.63 -19.28 4.27
CA SER A 210 -25.87 -18.57 2.99
C SER A 210 -24.67 -18.66 2.04
N GLN A 211 -23.44 -18.57 2.57
CA GLN A 211 -22.22 -18.72 1.77
C GLN A 211 -22.07 -20.15 1.24
N ALA A 212 -22.43 -21.16 2.04
CA ALA A 212 -22.42 -22.55 1.62
C ALA A 212 -23.49 -22.87 0.56
N ASP A 213 -24.68 -22.28 0.68
CA ASP A 213 -25.79 -22.44 -0.28
C ASP A 213 -25.47 -21.80 -1.64
N ILE A 214 -24.86 -20.60 -1.64
CA ILE A 214 -24.52 -19.90 -2.89
C ILE A 214 -23.23 -20.44 -3.50
N SER A 215 -22.21 -20.70 -2.69
CA SER A 215 -20.84 -20.94 -3.16
C SER A 215 -20.15 -22.09 -2.41
N ALA A 216 -19.26 -21.76 -1.48
CA ALA A 216 -18.51 -22.67 -0.63
C ALA A 216 -17.70 -21.89 0.43
N TRP A 217 -17.24 -22.62 1.46
CA TRP A 217 -16.12 -22.22 2.31
C TRP A 217 -14.83 -22.93 1.83
N PRO A 218 -13.67 -22.25 1.79
CA PRO A 218 -12.39 -22.87 1.48
C PRO A 218 -11.81 -23.62 2.69
N HIS A 219 -11.19 -24.76 2.44
CA HIS A 219 -10.28 -25.39 3.42
C HIS A 219 -9.02 -24.55 3.63
N SER A 220 -8.26 -24.82 4.70
CA SER A 220 -7.06 -24.07 5.06
C SER A 220 -5.95 -24.12 3.99
N ASP A 221 -5.90 -25.21 3.20
CA ASP A 221 -4.98 -25.44 2.07
C ASP A 221 -5.59 -25.08 0.70
N GLU A 222 -6.80 -24.53 0.69
CA GLU A 222 -7.58 -24.22 -0.50
C GLU A 222 -7.79 -22.70 -0.65
N THR A 223 -7.88 -22.23 -1.88
CA THR A 223 -8.30 -20.85 -2.19
C THR A 223 -9.61 -20.89 -2.96
N LEU A 224 -10.62 -20.22 -2.41
CA LEU A 224 -11.90 -20.03 -3.09
C LEU A 224 -11.77 -18.93 -4.14
N ILE A 225 -12.31 -19.20 -5.33
CA ILE A 225 -12.35 -18.26 -6.46
C ILE A 225 -13.78 -18.25 -7.02
N GLU A 226 -14.42 -17.10 -7.00
CA GLU A 226 -15.80 -16.94 -7.46
C GLU A 226 -15.88 -16.05 -8.68
N PHE A 227 -16.69 -16.45 -9.64
CA PHE A 227 -16.95 -15.71 -10.87
C PHE A 227 -18.42 -15.30 -10.91
N VAL A 228 -18.68 -14.02 -11.11
CA VAL A 228 -20.03 -13.47 -11.29
C VAL A 228 -20.06 -12.59 -12.53
N GLN A 229 -21.01 -12.83 -13.43
CA GLN A 229 -21.23 -11.97 -14.59
C GLN A 229 -22.22 -10.86 -14.24
N SER A 230 -21.88 -9.61 -14.54
CA SER A 230 -22.77 -8.46 -14.36
C SER A 230 -22.77 -7.55 -15.59
N ARG A 231 -23.51 -6.44 -15.50
CA ARG A 231 -23.50 -5.35 -16.51
C ARG A 231 -22.16 -4.61 -16.56
N GLU A 232 -21.35 -4.68 -15.50
CA GLU A 232 -20.02 -4.06 -15.43
C GLU A 232 -18.93 -4.96 -16.04
N GLY A 233 -19.25 -6.24 -16.28
CA GLY A 233 -18.37 -7.24 -16.86
C GLY A 233 -18.25 -8.49 -15.97
N THR A 234 -17.10 -9.15 -16.02
CA THR A 234 -16.83 -10.34 -15.18
C THR A 234 -16.18 -9.91 -13.87
N HIS A 235 -16.80 -10.27 -12.75
CA HIS A 235 -16.24 -10.15 -11.41
C HIS A 235 -15.52 -11.44 -11.07
N ILE A 236 -14.27 -11.33 -10.65
CA ILE A 236 -13.45 -12.43 -10.14
C ILE A 236 -13.11 -12.10 -8.69
N PHE A 237 -13.68 -12.86 -7.76
CA PHE A 237 -13.36 -12.74 -6.34
C PHE A 237 -12.36 -13.82 -5.96
N LEU A 238 -11.32 -13.44 -5.23
CA LEU A 238 -10.35 -14.35 -4.64
C LEU A 238 -10.34 -14.14 -3.12
N TYR A 239 -10.27 -15.23 -2.36
CA TYR A 239 -10.28 -15.18 -0.88
C TYR A 239 -9.01 -15.81 -0.27
N PRO A 240 -7.85 -15.12 -0.31
CA PRO A 240 -6.62 -15.63 0.29
C PRO A 240 -6.58 -15.53 1.82
N PHE A 241 -7.28 -14.56 2.41
CA PHE A 241 -7.19 -14.21 3.84
C PHE A 241 -5.78 -13.76 4.26
N GLU A 242 -5.12 -12.88 3.49
CA GLU A 242 -3.74 -12.45 3.72
C GLU A 242 -3.60 -10.95 4.05
N GLY A 243 -4.71 -10.27 4.32
CA GLY A 243 -4.69 -8.84 4.65
C GLY A 243 -4.61 -7.93 3.45
N LYS A 244 -5.07 -6.69 3.64
CA LYS A 244 -5.28 -5.71 2.57
C LYS A 244 -4.04 -5.44 1.71
N GLN A 245 -2.88 -5.20 2.31
CA GLN A 245 -1.64 -4.87 1.58
C GLN A 245 -1.20 -5.98 0.63
N THR A 246 -1.25 -7.23 1.10
CA THR A 246 -0.92 -8.40 0.28
C THR A 246 -1.96 -8.59 -0.83
N HIS A 247 -3.24 -8.33 -0.56
CA HIS A 247 -4.28 -8.36 -1.60
C HIS A 247 -4.11 -7.26 -2.65
N GLU A 248 -3.63 -6.06 -2.29
CA GLU A 248 -3.31 -5.00 -3.27
C GLU A 248 -2.25 -5.49 -4.26
N GLY A 249 -1.15 -6.06 -3.76
CA GLY A 249 -0.09 -6.62 -4.61
C GLY A 249 -0.55 -7.81 -5.45
N LEU A 250 -1.32 -8.73 -4.86
CA LEU A 250 -1.88 -9.88 -5.58
C LEU A 250 -2.85 -9.43 -6.69
N GLY A 251 -3.71 -8.44 -6.40
CA GLY A 251 -4.66 -7.92 -7.38
C GLY A 251 -3.98 -7.22 -8.55
N LEU A 252 -2.89 -6.48 -8.30
CA LEU A 252 -2.04 -5.90 -9.36
C LEU A 252 -1.38 -6.98 -10.21
N LEU A 253 -0.77 -8.00 -9.58
CA LEU A 253 -0.16 -9.13 -10.29
C LEU A 253 -1.16 -9.81 -11.23
N VAL A 254 -2.30 -10.22 -10.69
CA VAL A 254 -3.34 -10.93 -11.44
C VAL A 254 -3.86 -10.04 -12.57
N THR A 255 -4.16 -8.78 -12.29
CA THR A 255 -4.68 -7.84 -13.30
C THR A 255 -3.66 -7.57 -14.42
N THR A 256 -2.39 -7.35 -14.10
CA THR A 256 -1.33 -7.15 -15.10
C THR A 256 -1.25 -8.35 -16.04
N ARG A 257 -1.32 -9.56 -15.50
CA ARG A 257 -1.22 -10.79 -16.29
C ARG A 257 -2.48 -11.11 -17.08
N LEU A 258 -3.66 -10.87 -16.51
CA LEU A 258 -4.94 -10.98 -17.24
C LEU A 258 -4.97 -10.03 -18.45
N ASN A 259 -4.48 -8.80 -18.29
CA ASN A 259 -4.41 -7.84 -19.40
C ASN A 259 -3.45 -8.25 -20.52
N ARG A 260 -2.42 -9.06 -20.22
CA ARG A 260 -1.54 -9.65 -21.25
C ARG A 260 -2.23 -10.78 -22.01
N LEU A 261 -3.04 -11.60 -21.32
CA LEU A 261 -3.84 -12.63 -21.97
C LEU A 261 -4.88 -12.02 -22.91
N LYS A 262 -5.57 -10.98 -22.42
CA LYS A 262 -6.64 -10.32 -23.17
C LYS A 262 -6.69 -8.84 -22.78
N PRO A 263 -6.29 -7.91 -23.66
CA PRO A 263 -6.30 -6.49 -23.35
C PRO A 263 -7.69 -5.99 -22.96
N MET A 264 -7.84 -5.53 -21.73
CA MET A 264 -9.11 -5.04 -21.18
C MET A 264 -8.89 -3.99 -20.08
N SER A 265 -9.98 -3.49 -19.53
CA SER A 265 -9.93 -2.62 -18.34
C SER A 265 -10.34 -3.44 -17.13
N CYS A 266 -9.54 -3.37 -16.08
CA CYS A 266 -9.82 -4.04 -14.82
C CYS A 266 -9.81 -3.02 -13.68
N ILE A 267 -10.69 -3.19 -12.71
CA ILE A 267 -10.57 -2.54 -11.40
C ILE A 267 -10.29 -3.61 -10.36
N VAL A 268 -9.40 -3.29 -9.44
CA VAL A 268 -9.13 -4.08 -8.25
C VAL A 268 -9.73 -3.36 -7.04
N ALA A 269 -10.50 -4.09 -6.23
CA ALA A 269 -10.91 -3.68 -4.90
C ALA A 269 -10.45 -4.75 -3.90
N VAL A 270 -10.09 -4.34 -2.69
CA VAL A 270 -9.53 -5.23 -1.68
C VAL A 270 -10.08 -4.91 -0.30
N ASN A 271 -10.21 -5.94 0.52
CA ASN A 271 -10.36 -5.80 1.97
C ASN A 271 -9.38 -6.76 2.66
N ASP A 272 -9.56 -6.99 3.96
CA ASP A 272 -8.61 -7.79 4.72
C ASP A 272 -8.69 -9.31 4.44
N TYR A 273 -9.80 -9.84 3.90
CA TYR A 273 -9.94 -11.27 3.61
C TYR A 273 -9.86 -11.64 2.13
N GLY A 274 -10.05 -10.69 1.23
CA GLY A 274 -10.03 -10.99 -0.20
C GLY A 274 -9.86 -9.79 -1.12
N LEU A 275 -10.05 -10.07 -2.40
CA LEU A 275 -10.00 -9.10 -3.48
C LEU A 275 -11.06 -9.39 -4.55
N GLU A 276 -11.58 -8.32 -5.14
CA GLU A 276 -12.43 -8.32 -6.34
C GLU A 276 -11.61 -7.76 -7.51
N ILE A 277 -11.63 -8.46 -8.64
CA ILE A 277 -11.15 -7.95 -9.93
C ILE A 277 -12.34 -7.89 -10.88
N VAL A 278 -12.73 -6.69 -11.30
CA VAL A 278 -13.82 -6.48 -12.25
C VAL A 278 -13.25 -6.19 -13.62
N CYS A 279 -13.41 -7.12 -14.54
CA CYS A 279 -12.94 -7.07 -15.91
C CYS A 279 -14.04 -6.59 -16.85
N SER A 280 -13.77 -5.57 -17.67
CA SER A 280 -14.76 -4.97 -18.59
C SER A 280 -15.22 -5.89 -19.74
N LYS A 281 -14.52 -7.02 -19.94
CA LYS A 281 -14.86 -8.05 -20.92
C LYS A 281 -15.18 -9.35 -20.19
N THR A 282 -16.00 -10.19 -20.82
CA THR A 282 -16.27 -11.53 -20.33
C THR A 282 -15.00 -12.37 -20.31
N ILE A 283 -14.74 -13.03 -19.19
CA ILE A 283 -13.68 -14.03 -19.01
C ILE A 283 -14.30 -15.27 -18.37
N GLU A 284 -14.22 -16.39 -19.04
CA GLU A 284 -14.61 -17.66 -18.46
C GLU A 284 -13.46 -18.26 -17.64
N PRO A 285 -13.73 -19.01 -16.55
CA PRO A 285 -12.66 -19.56 -15.71
C PRO A 285 -11.67 -20.45 -16.48
N ARG A 286 -12.15 -21.15 -17.52
CA ARG A 286 -11.31 -22.01 -18.37
C ARG A 286 -10.30 -21.23 -19.23
N GLU A 287 -10.50 -19.92 -19.42
CA GLU A 287 -9.53 -19.04 -20.09
C GLU A 287 -8.35 -18.70 -19.17
N ILE A 288 -8.45 -18.97 -17.86
CA ILE A 288 -7.45 -18.58 -16.87
C ILE A 288 -6.62 -19.79 -16.44
N ASP A 289 -5.37 -19.81 -16.85
CA ASP A 289 -4.35 -20.68 -16.26
C ASP A 289 -3.82 -20.04 -14.97
N TRP A 290 -4.36 -20.49 -13.83
CA TRP A 290 -3.95 -20.02 -12.51
C TRP A 290 -2.48 -20.30 -12.20
N GLN A 291 -1.88 -21.32 -12.80
CA GLN A 291 -0.47 -21.65 -12.58
C GLN A 291 0.44 -20.63 -13.27
N MET A 292 0.06 -20.21 -14.47
CA MET A 292 0.72 -19.12 -15.18
C MET A 292 0.48 -17.78 -14.48
N ILE A 293 -0.78 -17.45 -14.14
CA ILE A 293 -1.14 -16.18 -13.49
C ILE A 293 -0.45 -16.02 -12.14
N LEU A 294 -0.27 -17.10 -11.37
CA LEU A 294 0.37 -17.09 -10.06
C LEU A 294 1.83 -17.57 -10.08
N SER A 295 2.47 -17.59 -11.25
CA SER A 295 3.90 -17.88 -11.33
C SER A 295 4.73 -16.88 -10.53
N ILE A 296 5.72 -17.35 -9.78
CA ILE A 296 6.64 -16.47 -9.05
C ILE A 296 7.70 -15.86 -9.97
N GLN A 297 7.80 -16.32 -11.22
CA GLN A 297 8.71 -15.72 -12.17
C GLN A 297 8.26 -14.30 -12.52
N ASP A 298 9.19 -13.34 -12.45
CA ASP A 298 8.97 -11.92 -12.80
C ASP A 298 7.80 -11.21 -12.08
N TRP A 299 7.31 -11.77 -10.96
CA TRP A 299 6.14 -11.23 -10.25
C TRP A 299 6.34 -9.77 -9.80
N GLN A 300 7.56 -9.41 -9.38
CA GLN A 300 7.92 -8.05 -8.94
C GLN A 300 7.73 -7.05 -10.09
N LYS A 301 8.28 -7.37 -11.26
CA LYS A 301 8.13 -6.53 -12.47
C LYS A 301 6.68 -6.39 -12.89
N ASP A 302 5.87 -7.43 -12.70
CA ASP A 302 4.45 -7.41 -13.06
C ASP A 302 3.61 -6.53 -12.12
N VAL A 303 3.91 -6.57 -10.82
CA VAL A 303 3.30 -5.67 -9.82
C VAL A 303 3.75 -4.23 -10.05
N GLU A 304 5.05 -4.00 -10.24
CA GLU A 304 5.62 -2.69 -10.56
C GLU A 304 5.03 -2.12 -11.85
N GLY A 305 4.89 -2.94 -12.89
CA GLY A 305 4.25 -2.56 -14.15
C GLY A 305 2.79 -2.16 -13.99
N GLY A 306 2.12 -2.57 -12.91
CA GLY A 306 0.77 -2.17 -12.52
C GLY A 306 0.71 -0.81 -11.82
N LEU A 307 1.80 -0.36 -11.20
CA LEU A 307 1.87 0.86 -10.38
C LEU A 307 2.45 2.07 -11.12
N ASN A 308 2.28 3.24 -10.50
CA ASN A 308 3.14 4.40 -10.74
C ASN A 308 4.36 4.38 -9.81
N THR A 309 5.27 3.42 -10.05
CA THR A 309 6.46 3.19 -9.20
C THR A 309 7.31 4.45 -9.02
N VAL A 310 7.45 5.27 -10.07
CA VAL A 310 8.23 6.51 -10.00
C VAL A 310 7.68 7.50 -8.98
N GLU A 311 6.36 7.69 -8.91
CA GLU A 311 5.77 8.62 -7.93
C GLU A 311 5.83 8.05 -6.50
N LEU A 312 5.69 6.74 -6.33
CA LEU A 312 5.89 6.08 -5.03
C LEU A 312 7.33 6.20 -4.55
N GLU A 313 8.30 5.98 -5.42
CA GLU A 313 9.72 6.16 -5.11
C GLU A 313 10.05 7.62 -4.82
N LYS A 314 9.51 8.58 -5.55
CA LYS A 314 9.66 10.03 -5.24
C LYS A 314 9.08 10.38 -3.88
N ARG A 315 7.94 9.80 -3.51
CA ARG A 315 7.36 9.94 -2.17
C ARG A 315 8.30 9.37 -1.11
N GLN A 316 8.76 8.12 -1.27
CA GLN A 316 9.67 7.49 -0.31
C GLN A 316 11.00 8.23 -0.20
N PHE A 317 11.55 8.63 -1.34
CA PHE A 317 12.77 9.41 -1.44
C PHE A 317 12.66 10.76 -0.73
N ARG A 318 11.47 11.35 -0.60
CA ARG A 318 11.29 12.58 0.19
C ARG A 318 11.65 12.35 1.67
N ALA A 319 11.29 11.20 2.23
CA ALA A 319 11.65 10.84 3.60
C ALA A 319 13.17 10.62 3.71
N ILE A 320 13.72 9.79 2.82
CA ILE A 320 15.15 9.48 2.72
C ILE A 320 15.98 10.75 2.56
N ALA A 321 15.60 11.66 1.66
CA ALA A 321 16.30 12.92 1.44
C ALA A 321 16.27 13.85 2.66
N ARG A 322 15.21 13.80 3.47
CA ARG A 322 15.14 14.54 4.75
C ARG A 322 16.09 13.93 5.78
N ILE A 323 16.05 12.61 5.96
CA ILE A 323 16.86 11.89 6.95
C ILE A 323 18.34 11.95 6.58
N ALA A 324 18.68 11.72 5.32
CA ALA A 324 20.04 11.84 4.79
C ALA A 324 20.56 13.29 4.79
N GLY A 325 19.73 14.27 5.20
CA GLY A 325 20.07 15.68 5.31
C GLY A 325 20.35 16.36 3.95
N LEU A 326 19.71 15.91 2.88
CA LEU A 326 19.68 16.61 1.59
C LEU A 326 18.64 17.74 1.59
N VAL A 327 17.57 17.56 2.35
CA VAL A 327 16.42 18.47 2.44
C VAL A 327 16.16 18.81 3.91
N LEU A 328 16.40 20.07 4.27
CA LEU A 328 16.10 20.65 5.59
C LEU A 328 14.58 20.78 5.85
N GLN A 329 14.14 20.61 7.08
CA GLN A 329 12.73 20.78 7.48
C GLN A 329 12.51 22.10 8.20
N ASN A 330 13.44 22.41 9.12
CA ASN A 330 13.38 23.57 10.01
C ASN A 330 14.49 24.55 9.63
N VAL A 331 14.10 25.76 9.23
CA VAL A 331 15.03 26.89 9.04
C VAL A 331 14.61 28.02 10.00
N PRO A 332 15.36 28.28 11.07
CA PRO A 332 15.03 29.34 12.02
C PRO A 332 14.97 30.71 11.33
N GLY A 333 13.93 31.50 11.61
CA GLY A 333 13.77 32.86 11.08
C GLY A 333 13.33 32.95 9.60
N ALA A 334 13.06 31.83 8.94
CA ALA A 334 12.61 31.84 7.55
C ALA A 334 11.16 32.36 7.41
N SER A 335 10.99 33.49 6.73
CA SER A 335 9.70 33.87 6.15
C SER A 335 9.30 32.86 5.07
N LYS A 336 7.99 32.79 4.74
CA LYS A 336 7.39 31.85 3.77
C LYS A 336 8.14 31.74 2.41
N SER A 337 8.92 32.75 2.03
CA SER A 337 9.76 32.80 0.82
C SER A 337 10.92 31.79 0.82
N THR A 338 11.51 31.48 1.98
CA THR A 338 12.67 30.56 2.08
C THR A 338 12.29 29.10 1.76
N ARG A 339 11.01 28.75 1.87
CA ARG A 339 10.45 27.44 1.46
C ARG A 339 10.54 27.22 -0.05
N GLN A 340 10.66 28.30 -0.85
CA GLN A 340 10.89 28.24 -2.29
C GLN A 340 12.37 28.13 -2.70
N ILE A 341 13.32 28.41 -1.79
CA ILE A 341 14.77 28.35 -2.06
C ILE A 341 15.33 26.93 -1.87
N GLN A 342 14.55 26.08 -1.22
CA GLN A 342 14.96 24.71 -0.98
C GLN A 342 14.72 23.83 -2.22
N THR A 343 15.77 23.15 -2.68
CA THR A 343 15.68 22.12 -3.72
C THR A 343 14.64 21.09 -3.32
N SER A 344 13.62 20.89 -4.17
CA SER A 344 12.58 19.89 -3.88
C SER A 344 13.20 18.49 -3.90
N SER A 345 12.74 17.60 -3.01
CA SER A 345 13.18 16.20 -3.01
C SER A 345 12.94 15.52 -4.36
N SER A 346 11.87 15.91 -5.05
CA SER A 346 11.56 15.42 -6.40
C SER A 346 12.63 15.82 -7.42
N LEU A 347 13.14 17.04 -7.36
CA LEU A 347 14.23 17.48 -8.23
C LEU A 347 15.53 16.73 -7.94
N LEU A 348 15.86 16.50 -6.66
CA LEU A 348 17.03 15.70 -6.28
C LEU A 348 16.90 14.25 -6.78
N TYR A 349 15.73 13.64 -6.63
CA TYR A 349 15.45 12.33 -7.19
C TYR A 349 15.67 12.33 -8.71
N ASP A 350 15.10 13.29 -9.44
CA ASP A 350 15.22 13.36 -10.91
C ASP A 350 16.67 13.57 -11.37
N VAL A 351 17.45 14.35 -10.61
CA VAL A 351 18.89 14.57 -10.86
C VAL A 351 19.67 13.26 -10.65
N PHE A 352 19.47 12.56 -9.53
CA PHE A 352 20.12 11.28 -9.32
C PHE A 352 19.70 10.24 -10.36
N ALA A 353 18.39 10.10 -10.63
CA ALA A 353 17.90 9.11 -11.60
C ALA A 353 18.50 9.33 -13.00
N ARG A 354 18.80 10.58 -13.36
CA ARG A 354 19.39 10.94 -14.65
C ARG A 354 20.92 10.87 -14.70
N PHE A 355 21.61 11.28 -13.64
CA PHE A 355 23.06 11.50 -13.65
C PHE A 355 23.85 10.57 -12.73
N ASP A 356 23.19 9.88 -11.79
CA ASP A 356 23.75 8.84 -10.92
C ASP A 356 22.67 7.77 -10.61
N PRO A 357 22.26 6.97 -11.60
CA PRO A 357 21.23 5.95 -11.41
C PRO A 357 21.67 4.83 -10.44
N SER A 358 22.98 4.71 -10.19
CA SER A 358 23.57 3.82 -9.18
C SER A 358 23.50 4.35 -7.75
N ASN A 359 22.93 5.54 -7.54
CA ASN A 359 22.87 6.16 -6.22
C ASN A 359 22.16 5.25 -5.22
N LEU A 360 22.81 4.97 -4.09
CA LEU A 360 22.29 4.00 -3.14
C LEU A 360 21.04 4.50 -2.39
N LEU A 361 20.77 5.81 -2.34
CA LEU A 361 19.51 6.34 -1.79
C LEU A 361 18.32 6.13 -2.73
N LEU A 362 18.53 6.12 -4.05
CA LEU A 362 17.49 5.73 -5.01
C LEU A 362 17.16 4.25 -4.84
N ARG A 363 18.19 3.40 -4.72
CA ARG A 363 18.01 1.97 -4.47
C ARG A 363 17.30 1.72 -3.13
N GLN A 364 17.63 2.47 -2.09
CA GLN A 364 16.91 2.42 -0.82
C GLN A 364 15.44 2.80 -0.99
N ALA A 365 15.15 3.90 -1.70
CA ALA A 365 13.76 4.32 -1.95
C ALA A 365 12.95 3.25 -2.68
N HIS A 366 13.53 2.64 -3.71
CA HIS A 366 12.92 1.52 -4.44
C HIS A 366 12.66 0.32 -3.51
N ASN A 367 13.67 -0.13 -2.77
CA ASN A 367 13.55 -1.27 -1.86
C ASN A 367 12.49 -1.05 -0.78
N GLU A 368 12.46 0.13 -0.16
CA GLU A 368 11.48 0.45 0.89
C GLU A 368 10.06 0.56 0.36
N VAL A 369 9.85 1.03 -0.88
CA VAL A 369 8.54 0.97 -1.53
C VAL A 369 8.12 -0.49 -1.71
N MET A 370 9.01 -1.35 -2.19
CA MET A 370 8.68 -2.77 -2.43
C MET A 370 8.44 -3.55 -1.13
N GLU A 371 9.28 -3.34 -0.11
CA GLU A 371 9.15 -3.97 1.20
C GLU A 371 7.91 -3.47 1.95
N GLY A 372 7.71 -2.16 2.02
CA GLY A 372 6.67 -1.54 2.84
C GLY A 372 5.28 -1.52 2.20
N HIS A 373 5.18 -1.40 0.87
CA HIS A 373 3.87 -1.29 0.22
C HIS A 373 3.16 -2.64 0.10
N PHE A 374 3.91 -3.71 -0.16
CA PHE A 374 3.35 -5.02 -0.52
C PHE A 374 3.60 -6.13 0.48
N ASP A 375 4.40 -5.88 1.53
CA ASP A 375 4.93 -6.94 2.40
C ASP A 375 5.50 -8.07 1.51
N LYS A 376 6.59 -7.73 0.79
CA LYS A 376 7.17 -8.56 -0.28
C LYS A 376 7.25 -10.04 0.09
N GLU A 377 7.78 -10.35 1.27
CA GLU A 377 7.92 -11.73 1.74
C GLU A 377 6.57 -12.42 1.96
N ARG A 378 5.57 -11.71 2.47
CA ARG A 378 4.21 -12.24 2.64
C ARG A 378 3.50 -12.43 1.32
N LEU A 379 3.67 -11.51 0.36
CA LEU A 379 3.11 -11.65 -0.97
C LEU A 379 3.73 -12.83 -1.72
N GLU A 380 5.05 -13.02 -1.68
CA GLU A 380 5.71 -14.19 -2.28
C GLU A 380 5.20 -15.51 -1.67
N ARG A 381 5.09 -15.58 -0.34
CA ARG A 381 4.51 -16.75 0.36
C ARG A 381 3.06 -16.99 -0.04
N THR A 382 2.27 -15.92 -0.15
CA THR A 382 0.87 -15.99 -0.58
C THR A 382 0.74 -16.50 -2.00
N ILE A 383 1.52 -15.96 -2.94
CA ILE A 383 1.53 -16.39 -4.35
C ILE A 383 1.86 -17.88 -4.42
N ASN A 384 2.94 -18.32 -3.77
CA ASN A 384 3.33 -19.73 -3.75
C ASN A 384 2.25 -20.61 -3.12
N ARG A 385 1.66 -20.20 -1.99
CA ARG A 385 0.59 -20.94 -1.31
C ARG A 385 -0.64 -21.12 -2.22
N ILE A 386 -1.11 -20.05 -2.86
CA ILE A 386 -2.27 -20.14 -3.75
C ILE A 386 -1.89 -20.96 -5.00
N ARG A 387 -0.71 -20.73 -5.58
CA ARG A 387 -0.22 -21.45 -6.77
C ARG A 387 -0.07 -22.95 -6.53
N ASP A 388 0.43 -23.38 -5.39
CA ASP A 388 0.69 -24.80 -5.12
C ASP A 388 -0.50 -25.48 -4.41
N GLY A 389 -1.36 -24.70 -3.75
CA GLY A 389 -2.56 -25.17 -3.06
C GLY A 389 -3.73 -25.49 -4.00
N ARG A 390 -4.81 -26.04 -3.42
CA ARG A 390 -6.04 -26.34 -4.18
C ARG A 390 -6.81 -25.06 -4.48
N LYS A 391 -7.51 -25.01 -5.62
CA LYS A 391 -8.39 -23.89 -5.99
C LYS A 391 -9.81 -24.42 -6.13
N LYS A 392 -10.74 -23.79 -5.42
CA LYS A 392 -12.17 -24.07 -5.56
C LYS A 392 -12.79 -22.99 -6.41
N VAL A 393 -13.04 -23.29 -7.67
CA VAL A 393 -13.60 -22.33 -8.62
C VAL A 393 -15.12 -22.50 -8.68
N LYS A 394 -15.86 -21.41 -8.49
CA LYS A 394 -17.33 -21.38 -8.49
C LYS A 394 -17.85 -20.34 -9.48
N MET A 395 -18.78 -20.76 -10.33
CA MET A 395 -19.57 -19.87 -11.17
C MET A 395 -20.86 -19.54 -10.44
N LEU A 396 -21.11 -18.26 -10.20
CA LEU A 396 -22.23 -17.78 -9.42
C LEU A 396 -23.10 -16.85 -10.26
N GLU A 397 -24.40 -16.86 -9.97
CA GLU A 397 -25.35 -15.93 -10.60
C GLU A 397 -25.60 -14.67 -9.76
N MET A 398 -25.11 -14.64 -8.52
CA MET A 398 -25.16 -13.48 -7.64
C MET A 398 -23.92 -13.43 -6.75
N PHE A 399 -23.63 -12.27 -6.17
CA PHE A 399 -22.54 -12.14 -5.22
C PHE A 399 -22.80 -12.99 -3.98
N SER A 400 -21.79 -13.72 -3.51
CA SER A 400 -21.86 -14.47 -2.26
C SER A 400 -21.77 -13.54 -1.04
N PRO A 401 -22.12 -13.99 0.17
CA PRO A 401 -21.89 -13.23 1.39
C PRO A 401 -20.43 -12.79 1.59
N LEU A 402 -19.45 -13.57 1.13
CA LEU A 402 -18.04 -13.16 1.13
C LEU A 402 -17.71 -12.15 0.01
N GLY A 403 -18.31 -12.27 -1.18
CA GLY A 403 -18.08 -11.35 -2.30
C GLY A 403 -18.75 -9.99 -2.14
N PHE A 404 -19.88 -9.94 -1.42
CA PHE A 404 -20.69 -8.73 -1.31
C PHE A 404 -19.98 -7.54 -0.64
N PRO A 405 -19.26 -7.69 0.50
CA PRO A 405 -18.53 -6.56 1.07
C PRO A 405 -17.36 -6.08 0.19
N LEU A 406 -16.70 -6.98 -0.56
CA LEU A 406 -15.68 -6.58 -1.55
C LEU A 406 -16.27 -5.71 -2.67
N PHE A 407 -17.45 -6.09 -3.17
CA PHE A 407 -18.21 -5.27 -4.12
C PHE A 407 -18.60 -3.91 -3.52
N LEU A 408 -18.94 -3.86 -2.23
CA LEU A 408 -19.28 -2.62 -1.52
C LEU A 408 -18.08 -1.70 -1.31
N GLU A 409 -16.88 -2.23 -1.04
CA GLU A 409 -15.65 -1.41 -0.98
C GLU A 409 -15.49 -0.55 -2.24
N ARG A 410 -15.88 -1.08 -3.40
CA ARG A 410 -15.85 -0.37 -4.67
C ARG A 410 -17.03 0.58 -4.86
N THR A 411 -18.24 0.21 -4.43
CA THR A 411 -19.49 0.93 -4.78
C THR A 411 -20.00 1.91 -3.72
N SER A 412 -19.58 1.79 -2.46
CA SER A 412 -19.93 2.63 -1.29
C SER A 412 -19.59 4.13 -1.42
N VAL A 413 -19.12 4.54 -2.59
CA VAL A 413 -18.44 5.80 -2.86
C VAL A 413 -19.25 6.68 -3.81
N ARG A 414 -20.31 6.14 -4.44
CA ARG A 414 -21.26 6.97 -5.20
C ARG A 414 -22.00 7.90 -4.23
N LEU A 415 -21.68 9.20 -4.26
CA LEU A 415 -22.41 10.23 -3.53
C LEU A 415 -23.86 10.27 -4.03
N SER A 416 -24.74 9.61 -3.28
CA SER A 416 -26.19 9.84 -3.27
C SER A 416 -26.50 10.84 -2.15
N SER A 417 -27.66 11.49 -2.18
CA SER A 417 -28.20 12.23 -1.02
C SER A 417 -28.50 11.32 0.18
N GLU A 418 -28.43 10.01 -0.03
CA GLU A 418 -28.61 8.97 0.98
C GLU A 418 -27.30 8.72 1.76
N THR A 419 -27.44 8.46 3.07
CA THR A 419 -26.27 8.16 3.90
C THR A 419 -25.60 6.84 3.44
N ALA A 420 -24.33 6.64 3.79
CA ALA A 420 -23.65 5.37 3.48
C ALA A 420 -24.38 4.17 4.10
N GLY A 421 -25.03 4.35 5.26
CA GLY A 421 -25.88 3.34 5.89
C GLY A 421 -27.13 3.03 5.09
N ASP A 422 -27.83 4.03 4.57
CA ASP A 422 -29.05 3.81 3.77
C ASP A 422 -28.76 3.10 2.43
N ARG A 423 -27.58 3.34 1.86
CA ARG A 423 -27.11 2.62 0.66
C ARG A 423 -26.73 1.17 0.97
N LEU A 424 -26.09 0.93 2.11
CA LEU A 424 -25.79 -0.42 2.58
C LEU A 424 -27.07 -1.22 2.81
N GLU A 425 -28.05 -0.64 3.51
CA GLU A 425 -29.34 -1.31 3.75
C GLU A 425 -30.08 -1.61 2.46
N ARG A 426 -30.14 -0.68 1.49
CA ARG A 426 -30.75 -0.97 0.20
C ARG A 426 -30.03 -2.06 -0.58
N ALA A 427 -28.69 -2.00 -0.67
CA ALA A 427 -27.92 -3.02 -1.35
C ALA A 427 -28.11 -4.39 -0.69
N LYS A 428 -28.24 -4.42 0.64
CA LYS A 428 -28.57 -5.61 1.42
C LYS A 428 -29.99 -6.10 1.13
N GLU A 429 -30.99 -5.22 1.09
CA GLU A 429 -32.38 -5.56 0.74
C GLU A 429 -32.48 -6.11 -0.69
N GLU A 430 -31.81 -5.50 -1.67
CA GLU A 430 -31.75 -5.98 -3.05
C GLU A 430 -31.11 -7.35 -3.13
N TRP A 431 -30.00 -7.54 -2.41
CA TRP A 431 -29.32 -8.83 -2.30
C TRP A 431 -30.21 -9.89 -1.66
N GLN A 432 -30.90 -9.56 -0.56
CA GLN A 432 -31.83 -10.46 0.13
C GLN A 432 -33.03 -10.84 -0.74
N LYS A 433 -33.59 -9.90 -1.52
CA LYS A 433 -34.66 -10.18 -2.48
C LYS A 433 -34.19 -11.13 -3.58
N ALA A 434 -32.99 -10.89 -4.14
CA ALA A 434 -32.40 -11.77 -5.14
C ALA A 434 -32.14 -13.18 -4.56
N PHE A 435 -31.69 -13.26 -3.30
CA PHE A 435 -31.51 -14.52 -2.59
C PHE A 435 -32.83 -15.28 -2.42
N GLN A 436 -33.86 -14.65 -1.87
CA GLN A 436 -35.19 -15.26 -1.69
C GLN A 436 -35.79 -15.77 -3.00
N GLN A 437 -35.69 -14.95 -4.05
CA GLN A 437 -36.24 -15.30 -5.37
C GLN A 437 -35.62 -16.59 -5.92
N LYS A 438 -34.36 -16.87 -5.58
CA LYS A 438 -33.60 -17.98 -6.17
C LYS A 438 -33.46 -19.20 -5.27
N TYR A 439 -33.28 -19.00 -3.97
CA TYR A 439 -32.97 -20.06 -3.00
C TYR A 439 -34.11 -20.32 -1.99
N GLY A 440 -35.21 -19.55 -2.06
CA GLY A 440 -36.38 -19.70 -1.19
C GLY A 440 -36.19 -19.11 0.21
N ASP A 441 -37.10 -19.45 1.13
CA ASP A 441 -37.14 -18.96 2.52
C ASP A 441 -36.09 -19.59 3.46
N LYS A 442 -35.02 -20.18 2.91
CA LYS A 442 -33.88 -20.62 3.72
C LYS A 442 -33.29 -19.40 4.42
N SER A 443 -33.04 -19.54 5.72
CA SER A 443 -32.74 -18.49 6.70
C SER A 443 -32.01 -17.28 6.11
N LEU A 444 -32.76 -16.18 5.92
CA LEU A 444 -32.19 -14.87 5.61
C LEU A 444 -31.28 -14.40 6.75
N PRO A 445 -30.12 -13.78 6.45
CA PRO A 445 -29.32 -13.09 7.47
C PRO A 445 -30.21 -12.14 8.25
N SER A 446 -30.49 -12.48 9.51
CA SER A 446 -31.50 -11.77 10.30
C SER A 446 -31.06 -10.31 10.50
N THR A 447 -32.01 -9.38 10.40
CA THR A 447 -31.82 -7.94 10.64
C THR A 447 -31.79 -7.58 12.13
N GLY A 448 -31.41 -8.53 12.99
CA GLY A 448 -31.58 -8.47 14.44
C GLY A 448 -30.45 -7.78 15.22
N ALA A 449 -29.95 -6.62 14.79
CA ALA A 449 -29.15 -5.76 15.66
C ALA A 449 -29.92 -4.45 15.92
N LYS A 450 -30.80 -4.47 16.93
CA LYS A 450 -31.36 -3.23 17.50
C LYS A 450 -30.17 -2.33 17.86
N ARG A 451 -30.05 -1.17 17.20
CA ARG A 451 -29.19 -0.07 17.65
C ARG A 451 -29.42 0.12 19.14
N SER A 452 -28.42 -0.20 19.98
CA SER A 452 -28.43 0.26 21.37
C SER A 452 -28.40 1.79 21.27
N THR A 453 -29.53 2.43 21.54
CA THR A 453 -29.58 3.87 21.71
C THR A 453 -28.71 4.21 22.90
N GLY A 454 -27.48 4.64 22.62
CA GLY A 454 -26.55 5.14 23.62
C GLY A 454 -27.19 6.27 24.38
N THR A 455 -27.42 6.05 25.66
CA THR A 455 -27.90 7.03 26.62
C THR A 455 -26.94 8.21 26.61
N LYS A 456 -27.40 9.39 26.16
CA LYS A 456 -26.69 10.66 26.33
C LYS A 456 -26.43 10.87 27.83
N ARG A 457 -25.22 10.60 28.31
CA ARG A 457 -24.76 11.16 29.58
C ARG A 457 -24.26 12.57 29.31
N LYS A 458 -25.06 13.55 29.75
CA LYS A 458 -24.59 14.92 30.00
C LYS A 458 -23.57 14.87 31.14
N ARG A 459 -22.34 15.32 30.88
CA ARG A 459 -21.65 16.34 31.66
C ARG A 459 -20.44 16.83 30.88
#